data_AF-A0A9D7JAL8-F1
#
_entry.id   AF-A0A9D7JAL8-F1
#
_cell.length_a   1.000
_cell.length_b   1.000
_cell.length_c   1.000
_cell.angle_alpha   90.00
_cell.angle_beta   90.00
_cell.angle_gamma   90.00
#
_symmetry.space_group_name_H-M   'P 1'
#
loop_
_entity.id
_entity.type
_entity.pdbx_description
1 polymer ?
#
loop_
_entity_poly.entity_id
_entity_poly.type
_entity_poly.pdbx_seq_one_letter_code
_entity_poly.pdbx_strand_id
1 'polypeptide(L)'
;MPEYLSEIASPDHLLTHLPYALLVISMLMNDMSWLRAIAIAAGLIRIVNRAFFEIDPVIVFWEIIFVAVNVMQLTILWYYAKRHRFTGDEQRFAEIMPQGIARRTVRKLLRLAHLRQLEAGTMLTTEGEPVRDLIFVVEGVARIEKGGRMVGVCGPGDFVGEMSFVTGAPASATAVSARPMRYLAFEQSRLRAAMESDAELRRALDASFNSNLVGKLAKANAFWIDAPGRLFVKPVDCPAELIVRQLTRGAGSTP
;
A
#
# COMPACT_ATOMS: atom_id res chain seq x y z
N MET A 1 59.99 8.58 -15.28
CA MET A 1 58.78 7.73 -15.22
C MET A 1 58.78 6.74 -14.05
N PRO A 2 59.89 6.04 -13.69
CA PRO A 2 59.89 5.15 -12.52
C PRO A 2 59.83 5.88 -11.16
N GLU A 3 60.36 7.11 -11.06
CA GLU A 3 60.30 7.93 -9.83
C GLU A 3 58.88 8.27 -9.36
N TYR A 4 57.99 8.63 -10.30
CA TYR A 4 56.59 8.97 -9.97
C TYR A 4 55.82 7.78 -9.39
N LEU A 5 56.11 6.55 -9.85
CA LEU A 5 55.42 5.34 -9.37
C LEU A 5 55.89 4.96 -7.95
N SER A 6 57.17 5.19 -7.63
CA SER A 6 57.69 5.00 -6.27
C SER A 6 57.17 6.03 -5.27
N GLU A 7 56.93 7.27 -5.72
CA GLU A 7 56.42 8.36 -4.88
C GLU A 7 54.95 8.11 -4.49
N ILE A 8 54.11 7.66 -5.43
CA ILE A 8 52.70 7.29 -5.18
C ILE A 8 52.56 6.08 -4.25
N ALA A 9 53.52 5.15 -4.28
CA ALA A 9 53.51 3.93 -3.46
C ALA A 9 54.12 4.12 -2.06
N SER A 10 54.58 5.33 -1.72
CA SER A 10 55.21 5.61 -0.43
C SER A 10 54.17 5.58 0.71
N PRO A 11 54.52 5.02 1.89
CA PRO A 11 53.60 4.91 3.03
C PRO A 11 53.05 6.27 3.52
N ASP A 12 53.82 7.33 3.31
CA ASP A 12 53.52 8.69 3.76
C ASP A 12 52.39 9.34 2.95
N HIS A 13 52.12 8.86 1.72
CA HIS A 13 51.05 9.37 0.85
C HIS A 13 49.80 8.49 0.81
N LEU A 14 49.82 7.30 1.44
CA LEU A 14 48.66 6.39 1.51
C LEU A 14 47.41 7.04 2.11
N LEU A 15 47.58 7.84 3.17
CA LEU A 15 46.48 8.58 3.81
C LEU A 15 45.92 9.71 2.93
N THR A 16 46.74 10.24 2.02
CA THR A 16 46.36 11.28 1.05
C THR A 16 45.60 10.69 -0.15
N HIS A 17 45.90 9.45 -0.54
CA HIS A 17 45.23 8.77 -1.65
C HIS A 17 43.88 8.14 -1.26
N LEU A 18 43.69 7.80 0.02
CA LEU A 18 42.48 7.15 0.54
C LEU A 18 41.16 7.89 0.20
N PRO A 19 41.07 9.23 0.30
CA PRO A 19 39.85 9.94 -0.04
C PRO A 19 39.51 9.93 -1.53
N TYR A 20 40.52 9.97 -2.41
CA TYR A 20 40.32 9.88 -3.86
C TYR A 20 39.82 8.49 -4.24
N ALA A 21 40.37 7.43 -3.63
CA ALA A 21 39.85 6.08 -3.79
C ALA A 21 38.38 5.95 -3.35
N LEU A 22 38.02 6.56 -2.20
CA LEU A 22 36.63 6.59 -1.74
C LEU A 22 35.69 7.32 -2.71
N LEU A 23 36.14 8.42 -3.32
CA LEU A 23 35.36 9.16 -4.33
C LEU A 23 35.17 8.36 -5.62
N VAL A 24 36.19 7.62 -6.07
CA VAL A 24 36.07 6.72 -7.23
C VAL A 24 35.11 5.58 -6.93
N ILE A 25 35.20 4.97 -5.75
CA ILE A 25 34.26 3.93 -5.29
C ILE A 25 32.84 4.47 -5.17
N SER A 26 32.69 5.73 -4.73
CA SER A 26 31.41 6.44 -4.70
C SER A 26 30.79 6.48 -6.12
N MET A 27 31.55 6.87 -7.14
CA MET A 27 31.06 6.93 -8.53
C MET A 27 30.64 5.57 -9.14
N LEU A 28 31.02 4.45 -8.53
CA LEU A 28 30.62 3.09 -8.92
C LEU A 28 29.29 2.64 -8.30
N MET A 29 28.73 3.38 -7.33
CA MET A 29 27.50 2.98 -6.65
C MET A 29 26.22 3.48 -7.32
N ASN A 30 25.29 2.55 -7.52
CA ASN A 30 23.95 2.84 -8.08
C ASN A 30 22.92 3.27 -7.02
N ASP A 31 23.22 3.09 -5.72
CA ASP A 31 22.33 3.45 -4.63
C ASP A 31 22.58 4.87 -4.12
N MET A 32 21.58 5.74 -4.31
CA MET A 32 21.65 7.17 -3.99
C MET A 32 21.96 7.48 -2.51
N SER A 33 21.58 6.60 -1.56
CA SER A 33 21.87 6.78 -0.14
C SER A 33 23.31 6.44 0.23
N TRP A 34 23.84 5.36 -0.35
CA TRP A 34 25.20 4.91 -0.09
C TRP A 34 26.24 5.83 -0.72
N LEU A 35 25.96 6.36 -1.92
CA LEU A 35 26.79 7.38 -2.57
C LEU A 35 27.05 8.57 -1.63
N ARG A 36 26.00 9.05 -0.96
CA ARG A 36 26.07 10.18 -0.03
C ARG A 36 26.79 9.80 1.26
N ALA A 37 26.54 8.61 1.81
CA ALA A 37 27.21 8.15 3.02
C ALA A 37 28.73 8.02 2.83
N ILE A 38 29.16 7.47 1.70
CA ILE A 38 30.58 7.33 1.35
C ILE A 38 31.20 8.70 1.06
N ALA A 39 30.51 9.60 0.35
CA ALA A 39 30.97 10.96 0.13
C ALA A 39 31.19 11.75 1.44
N ILE A 40 30.29 11.60 2.41
CA ILE A 40 30.44 12.20 3.76
C ILE A 40 31.66 11.62 4.47
N ALA A 41 31.82 10.29 4.47
CA ALA A 41 32.97 9.63 5.09
C ALA A 41 34.30 10.09 4.46
N ALA A 42 34.36 10.22 3.14
CA ALA A 42 35.54 10.71 2.42
C ALA A 42 35.89 12.15 2.82
N GLY A 43 34.90 13.05 2.87
CA GLY A 43 35.11 14.45 3.24
C GLY A 43 35.56 14.61 4.69
N LEU A 44 34.99 13.82 5.61
CA LEU A 44 35.42 13.83 7.02
C LEU A 44 36.87 13.36 7.19
N ILE A 45 37.28 12.28 6.49
CA ILE A 45 38.67 11.79 6.52
C ILE A 45 39.63 12.86 5.97
N ARG A 46 39.25 13.59 4.91
CA ARG A 46 40.05 14.71 4.37
C ARG A 46 40.20 15.86 5.34
N ILE A 47 39.10 16.29 5.96
CA ILE A 47 39.12 17.37 6.95
C ILE A 47 40.05 17.01 8.10
N VAL A 48 39.95 15.77 8.62
CA VAL A 48 40.81 15.29 9.70
C VAL A 48 42.28 15.25 9.25
N ASN A 49 42.59 14.57 8.14
CA ASN A 49 43.97 14.46 7.67
C ASN A 49 44.61 15.85 7.44
N ARG A 50 43.89 16.78 6.81
CA ARG A 50 44.42 18.10 6.49
C ARG A 50 44.53 19.01 7.71
N ALA A 51 43.62 18.89 8.68
CA ALA A 51 43.72 19.64 9.94
C ALA A 51 44.95 19.26 10.79
N PHE A 52 45.46 18.03 10.67
CA PHE A 52 46.58 17.54 11.46
C PHE A 52 47.95 17.57 10.74
N PHE A 53 47.99 17.41 9.41
CA PHE A 53 49.25 17.22 8.67
C PHE A 53 49.64 18.40 7.75
N GLU A 54 48.68 19.13 7.17
CA GLU A 54 48.94 20.27 6.26
C GLU A 54 47.81 21.32 6.33
N ILE A 55 48.02 22.44 7.04
CA ILE A 55 46.98 23.46 7.23
C ILE A 55 46.78 24.27 5.94
N ASP A 56 45.87 23.81 5.08
CA ASP A 56 45.30 24.58 3.97
C ASP A 56 43.84 24.97 4.30
N PRO A 57 43.60 26.21 4.78
CA PRO A 57 42.28 26.64 5.20
C PRO A 57 41.26 26.68 4.06
N VAL A 58 41.71 26.91 2.82
CA VAL A 58 40.83 27.03 1.65
C VAL A 58 40.21 25.69 1.32
N ILE A 59 41.01 24.62 1.35
CA ILE A 59 40.52 23.27 1.05
C ILE A 59 39.61 22.75 2.17
N VAL A 60 39.96 23.01 3.43
CA VAL A 60 39.11 22.63 4.58
C VAL A 60 37.75 23.32 4.49
N PHE A 61 37.70 24.60 4.11
CA PHE A 61 36.45 25.32 3.91
C PHE A 61 35.56 24.67 2.85
N TRP A 62 36.11 24.32 1.68
CA TRP A 62 35.34 23.65 0.61
C TRP A 62 34.88 22.24 1.01
N GLU A 63 35.68 21.48 1.76
CA GLU A 63 35.29 20.15 2.25
C GLU A 63 34.15 20.22 3.28
N ILE A 64 34.12 21.24 4.15
CA ILE A 64 33.02 21.46 5.09
C ILE A 64 31.71 21.70 4.32
N ILE A 65 31.74 22.55 3.29
CA ILE A 65 30.58 22.81 2.43
C ILE A 65 30.13 21.52 1.74
N PHE A 66 31.06 20.75 1.19
CA PHE A 66 30.76 19.49 0.52
C PHE A 66 30.09 18.47 1.47
N VAL A 67 30.63 18.27 2.67
CA VAL A 67 30.04 17.39 3.69
C VAL A 67 28.65 17.88 4.09
N ALA A 68 28.48 19.18 4.35
CA ALA A 68 27.20 19.76 4.75
C ALA A 68 26.10 19.53 3.69
N VAL A 69 26.41 19.73 2.41
CA VAL A 69 25.47 19.48 1.30
C VAL A 69 25.10 18.00 1.24
N ASN A 70 26.07 17.09 1.36
CA ASN A 70 25.79 15.65 1.31
C ASN A 70 24.97 15.18 2.52
N VAL A 71 25.21 15.72 3.72
CA VAL A 71 24.39 15.46 4.92
C VAL A 71 22.97 15.95 4.72
N MET A 72 22.78 17.16 4.19
CA MET A 72 21.46 17.70 3.90
C MET A 72 20.71 16.80 2.89
N GLN A 73 21.36 16.41 1.79
CA GLN A 73 20.76 15.54 0.79
C GLN A 73 20.44 14.14 1.32
N LEU A 74 21.30 13.55 2.15
CA LEU A 74 21.03 12.27 2.81
C LEU A 74 19.85 12.38 3.78
N THR A 75 19.75 13.49 4.50
CA THR A 75 18.63 13.77 5.42
C THR A 75 17.32 13.94 4.65
N ILE A 76 17.35 14.64 3.52
CA ILE A 76 16.20 14.78 2.61
C ILE A 76 15.78 13.40 2.08
N LEU A 77 16.72 12.60 1.61
CA LEU A 77 16.44 11.24 1.11
C LEU A 77 15.88 10.34 2.20
N TRP A 78 16.44 10.38 3.41
CA TRP A 78 15.93 9.64 4.56
C TRP A 78 14.53 10.09 4.97
N TYR A 79 14.28 11.41 4.99
CA TYR A 79 12.97 11.98 5.29
C TYR A 79 11.93 11.55 4.25
N TYR A 80 12.26 11.60 2.97
CA TYR A 80 11.39 11.09 1.91
C TYR A 80 11.19 9.58 2.04
N ALA A 81 12.25 8.78 2.23
CA ALA A 81 12.14 7.33 2.36
C ALA A 81 11.25 6.91 3.54
N LYS A 82 11.41 7.55 4.71
CA LYS A 82 10.61 7.25 5.91
C LYS A 82 9.16 7.70 5.79
N ARG A 83 8.89 8.78 5.05
CA ARG A 83 7.53 9.29 4.78
C ARG A 83 6.82 8.55 3.63
N HIS A 84 7.51 7.66 2.91
CA HIS A 84 7.01 7.02 1.68
C HIS A 84 6.76 5.51 1.79
N ARG A 85 7.09 4.86 2.92
CA ARG A 85 6.69 3.48 3.17
C ARG A 85 5.26 3.45 3.71
N PHE A 86 4.32 3.04 2.85
CA PHE A 86 3.02 2.56 3.29
C PHE A 86 3.23 1.45 4.33
N THR A 87 2.54 1.48 5.46
CA THR A 87 2.43 0.33 6.37
C THR A 87 1.82 -0.86 5.60
N GLY A 88 2.07 -2.10 6.01
CA GLY A 88 1.63 -3.29 5.24
C GLY A 88 0.14 -3.31 4.88
N ASP A 89 -0.71 -2.69 5.71
CA ASP A 89 -2.15 -2.56 5.46
C ASP A 89 -2.50 -1.50 4.41
N GLU A 90 -1.75 -0.39 4.42
CA GLU A 90 -1.88 0.69 3.42
C GLU A 90 -1.39 0.20 2.04
N GLN A 91 -0.41 -0.70 2.00
CA GLN A 91 0.05 -1.34 0.76
C GLN A 91 -1.07 -2.16 0.12
N ARG A 92 -1.82 -2.95 0.88
CA ARG A 92 -2.96 -3.74 0.35
C ARG A 92 -4.03 -2.84 -0.27
N PHE A 93 -4.35 -1.71 0.37
CA PHE A 93 -5.27 -0.74 -0.22
C PHE A 93 -4.72 -0.12 -1.51
N ALA A 94 -3.42 0.19 -1.55
CA ALA A 94 -2.77 0.73 -2.74
C ALA A 94 -2.67 -0.27 -3.91
N GLU A 95 -2.53 -1.57 -3.63
CA GLU A 95 -2.46 -2.64 -4.64
C GLU A 95 -3.81 -2.90 -5.32
N ILE A 96 -4.91 -2.69 -4.60
CA ILE A 96 -6.27 -2.94 -5.10
C ILE A 96 -6.81 -1.73 -5.88
N MET A 97 -6.19 -0.56 -5.73
CA MET A 97 -6.56 0.60 -6.50
C MET A 97 -6.35 0.36 -8.01
N PRO A 98 -7.31 0.75 -8.87
CA PRO A 98 -7.21 0.55 -10.31
C PRO A 98 -5.92 1.14 -10.91
N GLN A 99 -5.43 0.51 -11.97
CA GLN A 99 -4.26 1.02 -12.69
C GLN A 99 -4.55 2.42 -13.25
N GLY A 100 -3.60 3.34 -13.09
CA GLY A 100 -3.72 4.74 -13.54
C GLY A 100 -4.06 5.74 -12.43
N ILE A 101 -4.36 5.30 -11.21
CA ILE A 101 -4.52 6.21 -10.07
C ILE A 101 -3.14 6.65 -9.55
N ALA A 102 -2.91 7.96 -9.47
CA ALA A 102 -1.65 8.48 -8.98
C ALA A 102 -1.43 8.15 -7.49
N ARG A 103 -0.21 7.75 -7.12
CA ARG A 103 0.15 7.42 -5.72
C ARG A 103 -0.17 8.53 -4.71
N ARG A 104 -0.12 9.79 -5.15
CA ARG A 104 -0.50 10.95 -4.32
C ARG A 104 -1.98 10.91 -3.90
N THR A 105 -2.84 10.42 -4.78
CA THR A 105 -4.30 10.37 -4.59
C THR A 105 -4.66 9.23 -3.65
N VAL A 106 -4.03 8.06 -3.82
CA VAL A 106 -4.12 6.96 -2.85
C VAL A 106 -3.69 7.42 -1.45
N ARG A 107 -2.61 8.19 -1.33
CA ARG A 107 -2.18 8.76 -0.04
C ARG A 107 -3.19 9.75 0.54
N LYS A 108 -3.83 10.57 -0.28
CA LYS A 108 -4.90 11.47 0.18
C LYS A 108 -6.07 10.68 0.76
N LEU A 109 -6.49 9.61 0.09
CA LEU A 109 -7.52 8.70 0.61
C LEU A 109 -7.10 8.05 1.94
N LEU A 110 -5.89 7.49 2.01
CA LEU A 110 -5.39 6.86 3.23
C LEU A 110 -5.30 7.81 4.43
N ARG A 111 -5.07 9.11 4.21
CA ARG A 111 -5.11 10.12 5.28
C ARG A 111 -6.50 10.36 5.87
N LEU A 112 -7.55 10.01 5.13
CA LEU A 112 -8.95 10.07 5.59
C LEU A 112 -9.38 8.76 6.27
N ALA A 113 -8.54 7.73 6.20
CA ALA A 113 -8.82 6.41 6.73
C ALA A 113 -8.29 6.26 8.16
N HIS A 114 -9.01 5.48 8.97
CA HIS A 114 -8.55 5.00 10.26
C HIS A 114 -8.45 3.48 10.23
N LEU A 115 -7.26 2.95 10.47
CA LEU A 115 -7.07 1.51 10.65
C LEU A 115 -7.71 1.09 11.98
N ARG A 116 -8.61 0.11 11.93
CA ARG A 116 -9.30 -0.46 13.08
C ARG A 116 -9.23 -1.98 13.05
N GLN A 117 -9.42 -2.58 14.21
CA GLN A 117 -9.52 -4.02 14.39
C GLN A 117 -10.79 -4.33 15.19
N LEU A 118 -11.40 -5.47 14.91
CA LEU A 118 -12.55 -5.97 15.63
C LEU A 118 -12.49 -7.48 15.79
N GLU A 119 -13.18 -7.97 16.82
CA GLU A 119 -13.33 -9.39 17.10
C GLU A 119 -14.47 -10.02 16.29
N ALA A 120 -14.44 -11.34 16.15
CA ALA A 120 -15.51 -12.09 15.50
C ALA A 120 -16.87 -11.84 16.19
N GLY A 121 -17.94 -11.79 15.40
CA GLY A 121 -19.29 -11.53 15.89
C GLY A 121 -19.66 -10.06 16.03
N THR A 122 -18.70 -9.14 15.90
CA THR A 122 -18.96 -7.69 15.91
C THR A 122 -19.74 -7.27 14.66
N MET A 123 -20.82 -6.51 14.84
CA MET A 123 -21.58 -5.88 13.76
C MET A 123 -20.84 -4.68 13.18
N LEU A 124 -20.70 -4.65 11.84
CA LEU A 124 -20.14 -3.52 11.10
C LEU A 124 -21.25 -2.57 10.62
N THR A 125 -22.38 -3.13 10.16
CA THR A 125 -23.58 -2.39 9.76
C THR A 125 -24.83 -3.16 10.16
N THR A 126 -25.93 -2.46 10.39
CA THR A 126 -27.25 -3.03 10.67
C THR A 126 -28.20 -2.69 9.54
N GLU A 127 -28.92 -3.67 8.99
CA GLU A 127 -29.96 -3.44 7.98
C GLU A 127 -30.96 -2.37 8.44
N GLY A 128 -31.22 -1.38 7.58
CA GLY A 128 -32.14 -0.28 7.86
C GLY A 128 -31.57 0.86 8.69
N GLU A 129 -30.37 0.73 9.26
CA GLU A 129 -29.75 1.79 10.06
C GLU A 129 -28.80 2.68 9.22
N PRO A 130 -28.61 3.96 9.60
CA PRO A 130 -27.62 4.83 8.97
C PRO A 130 -26.20 4.27 9.09
N VAL A 131 -25.47 4.23 7.99
CA VAL A 131 -24.07 3.80 7.97
C VAL A 131 -23.16 5.02 8.09
N ARG A 132 -22.36 5.08 9.16
CA ARG A 132 -21.44 6.21 9.42
C ARG A 132 -20.11 6.08 8.69
N ASP A 133 -19.57 4.87 8.64
CA ASP A 133 -18.26 4.57 8.09
C ASP A 133 -18.41 3.72 6.82
N LEU A 134 -17.71 4.10 5.76
CA LEU A 134 -17.38 3.20 4.67
C LEU A 134 -16.17 2.37 5.10
N ILE A 135 -16.25 1.06 4.99
CA ILE A 135 -15.23 0.15 5.48
C ILE A 135 -14.56 -0.55 4.30
N PHE A 136 -13.23 -0.59 4.29
CA PHE A 136 -12.45 -1.42 3.39
C PHE A 136 -11.76 -2.53 4.17
N VAL A 137 -12.05 -3.78 3.82
CA VAL A 137 -11.52 -4.95 4.54
C VAL A 137 -10.06 -5.19 4.13
N VAL A 138 -9.14 -5.11 5.10
CA VAL A 138 -7.71 -5.40 4.89
C VAL A 138 -7.42 -6.87 5.17
N GLU A 139 -8.08 -7.43 6.19
CA GLU A 139 -7.91 -8.81 6.63
C GLU A 139 -9.19 -9.29 7.34
N GLY A 140 -9.48 -10.58 7.22
CA GLY A 140 -10.68 -11.20 7.80
C GLY A 140 -11.86 -11.26 6.84
N VAL A 141 -13.01 -11.70 7.34
CA VAL A 141 -14.23 -11.93 6.53
C VAL A 141 -15.45 -11.48 7.32
N ALA A 142 -16.34 -10.75 6.65
CA ALA A 142 -17.67 -10.40 7.12
C ALA A 142 -18.74 -11.21 6.37
N ARG A 143 -19.72 -11.73 7.11
CA ARG A 143 -20.98 -12.26 6.54
C ARG A 143 -21.96 -11.12 6.31
N ILE A 144 -22.67 -11.17 5.20
CA ILE A 144 -23.71 -10.21 4.82
C ILE A 144 -25.06 -10.90 4.93
N GLU A 145 -25.98 -10.30 5.67
CA GLU A 145 -27.30 -10.86 5.98
C GLU A 145 -28.41 -9.87 5.66
N LYS A 146 -29.46 -10.37 5.00
CA LYS A 146 -30.64 -9.58 4.67
C LYS A 146 -31.89 -10.33 5.11
N GLY A 147 -32.73 -9.70 5.92
CA GLY A 147 -33.91 -10.36 6.48
C GLY A 147 -33.58 -11.64 7.27
N GLY A 148 -32.44 -11.64 7.98
CA GLY A 148 -31.98 -12.78 8.79
C GLY A 148 -31.41 -13.96 8.00
N ARG A 149 -31.26 -13.85 6.67
CA ARG A 149 -30.62 -14.87 5.83
C ARG A 149 -29.28 -14.38 5.31
N MET A 150 -28.27 -15.24 5.32
CA MET A 150 -26.97 -14.94 4.71
C MET A 150 -27.14 -14.83 3.19
N VAL A 151 -26.74 -13.69 2.63
CA VAL A 151 -26.81 -13.39 1.19
C VAL A 151 -25.43 -13.28 0.53
N GLY A 152 -24.36 -13.27 1.32
CA GLY A 152 -23.00 -13.24 0.81
C GLY A 152 -21.94 -13.03 1.89
N VAL A 153 -20.70 -12.84 1.43
CA VAL A 153 -19.54 -12.56 2.28
C VAL A 153 -18.69 -11.45 1.66
N CYS A 154 -18.05 -10.64 2.50
CA CYS A 154 -17.05 -9.64 2.11
C CYS A 154 -15.71 -10.01 2.74
N GLY A 155 -14.67 -10.13 1.93
CA GLY A 155 -13.32 -10.49 2.36
C GLY A 155 -12.30 -9.38 2.06
N PRO A 156 -10.99 -9.68 2.16
CA PRO A 156 -9.95 -8.70 1.87
C PRO A 156 -10.11 -8.08 0.48
N GLY A 157 -10.04 -6.75 0.42
CA GLY A 157 -10.27 -5.97 -0.79
C GLY A 157 -11.72 -5.59 -1.08
N ASP A 158 -12.67 -6.09 -0.27
CA ASP A 158 -14.07 -5.71 -0.38
C ASP A 158 -14.42 -4.49 0.48
N PHE A 159 -15.35 -3.68 -0.04
CA PHE A 159 -15.95 -2.59 0.73
C PHE A 159 -17.22 -3.04 1.45
N VAL A 160 -17.46 -2.53 2.65
CA VAL A 160 -18.72 -2.67 3.39
C VAL A 160 -19.30 -1.28 3.58
N GLY A 161 -20.59 -1.11 3.31
CA GLY A 161 -21.26 0.20 3.34
C GLY A 161 -21.18 1.00 2.04
N GLU A 162 -20.58 0.45 0.97
CA GLU A 162 -20.46 1.13 -0.33
C GLU A 162 -21.82 1.55 -0.91
N MET A 163 -22.84 0.70 -0.78
CA MET A 163 -24.17 1.00 -1.30
C MET A 163 -24.79 2.19 -0.57
N SER A 164 -24.66 2.24 0.75
CA SER A 164 -25.11 3.37 1.56
C SER A 164 -24.33 4.64 1.20
N PHE A 165 -23.02 4.51 0.97
CA PHE A 165 -22.21 5.63 0.52
C PHE A 165 -22.62 6.16 -0.86
N VAL A 166 -22.86 5.29 -1.85
CA VAL A 166 -23.23 5.74 -3.20
C VAL A 166 -24.66 6.28 -3.24
N THR A 167 -25.61 5.62 -2.59
CA THR A 167 -27.04 5.95 -2.68
C THR A 167 -27.51 6.98 -1.65
N GLY A 168 -26.77 7.15 -0.54
CA GLY A 168 -27.22 7.91 0.62
C GLY A 168 -28.30 7.21 1.47
N ALA A 169 -28.74 6.02 1.07
CA ALA A 169 -29.73 5.24 1.81
C ALA A 169 -29.13 4.57 3.06
N PRO A 170 -29.95 4.15 4.04
CA PRO A 170 -29.51 3.28 5.15
C PRO A 170 -28.90 1.96 4.66
N ALA A 171 -28.31 1.18 5.57
CA ALA A 171 -27.67 -0.07 5.19
C ALA A 171 -28.69 -1.03 4.55
N SER A 172 -28.34 -1.59 3.39
CA SER A 172 -29.20 -2.53 2.65
C SER A 172 -29.21 -3.95 3.23
N ALA A 173 -28.27 -4.25 4.12
CA ALA A 173 -28.05 -5.54 4.76
C ALA A 173 -27.22 -5.35 6.04
N THR A 174 -27.35 -6.29 6.97
CA THR A 174 -26.52 -6.39 8.17
C THR A 174 -25.19 -7.03 7.79
N ALA A 175 -24.08 -6.43 8.19
CA ALA A 175 -22.75 -7.01 8.02
C ALA A 175 -22.18 -7.38 9.39
N VAL A 176 -21.78 -8.63 9.57
CA VAL A 176 -21.21 -9.12 10.82
C VAL A 176 -19.87 -9.79 10.55
N SER A 177 -18.87 -9.52 11.37
CA SER A 177 -17.59 -10.20 11.28
C SER A 177 -17.73 -11.70 11.59
N ALA A 178 -17.21 -12.55 10.71
CA ALA A 178 -17.18 -14.01 10.91
C ALA A 178 -15.90 -14.47 11.61
N ARG A 179 -14.84 -13.64 11.56
CA ARG A 179 -13.52 -13.83 12.17
C ARG A 179 -12.99 -12.49 12.67
N PRO A 180 -11.93 -12.44 13.49
CA PRO A 180 -11.24 -11.17 13.75
C PRO A 180 -10.89 -10.47 12.44
N MET A 181 -11.16 -9.17 12.34
CA MET A 181 -10.96 -8.40 11.12
C MET A 181 -10.12 -7.17 11.37
N ARG A 182 -9.34 -6.80 10.35
CA ARG A 182 -8.64 -5.52 10.26
C ARG A 182 -9.14 -4.78 9.05
N TYR A 183 -9.41 -3.50 9.21
CA TYR A 183 -10.07 -2.72 8.16
C TYR A 183 -9.72 -1.24 8.24
N LEU A 184 -9.83 -0.56 7.10
CA LEU A 184 -9.76 0.89 7.00
C LEU A 184 -11.18 1.45 7.08
N ALA A 185 -11.45 2.29 8.07
CA ALA A 185 -12.71 2.99 8.24
C ALA A 185 -12.60 4.42 7.69
N PHE A 186 -13.50 4.79 6.80
CA PHE A 186 -13.61 6.13 6.25
C PHE A 186 -14.94 6.74 6.70
N GLU A 187 -14.89 7.81 7.47
CA GLU A 187 -16.11 8.53 7.85
C GLU A 187 -16.76 9.10 6.59
N GLN A 188 -18.02 8.70 6.30
CA GLN A 188 -18.65 9.01 5.03
C GLN A 188 -18.77 10.52 4.79
N SER A 189 -19.10 11.30 5.83
CA SER A 189 -19.23 12.76 5.78
C SER A 189 -17.93 13.43 5.29
N ARG A 190 -16.80 13.06 5.90
CA ARG A 190 -15.47 13.61 5.59
C ARG A 190 -14.98 13.15 4.22
N LEU A 191 -15.26 11.90 3.86
CA LEU A 191 -14.90 11.36 2.55
C LEU A 191 -15.68 12.08 1.43
N ARG A 192 -16.99 12.32 1.61
CA ARG A 192 -17.80 13.10 0.66
C ARG A 192 -17.26 14.52 0.48
N ALA A 193 -17.02 15.23 1.59
CA ALA A 193 -16.46 16.58 1.54
C ALA A 193 -15.10 16.63 0.80
N ALA A 194 -14.25 15.62 1.02
CA ALA A 194 -12.98 15.51 0.29
C ALA A 194 -13.20 15.28 -1.22
N MET A 195 -14.17 14.42 -1.61
CA MET A 195 -14.50 14.15 -3.01
C MET A 195 -15.09 15.37 -3.73
N GLU A 196 -15.82 16.24 -3.02
CA GLU A 196 -16.33 17.50 -3.56
C GLU A 196 -15.19 18.47 -3.90
N SER A 197 -14.14 18.48 -3.09
CA SER A 197 -12.97 19.35 -3.28
C SER A 197 -11.92 18.82 -4.27
N ASP A 198 -11.92 17.52 -4.57
CA ASP A 198 -10.87 16.86 -5.36
C ASP A 198 -11.46 15.83 -6.34
N ALA A 199 -11.59 16.24 -7.61
CA ALA A 199 -12.11 15.40 -8.68
C ALA A 199 -11.21 14.20 -9.02
N GLU A 200 -9.91 14.24 -8.70
CA GLU A 200 -9.03 13.09 -8.85
C GLU A 200 -9.35 12.03 -7.78
N LEU A 201 -9.58 12.47 -6.55
CA LEU A 201 -9.98 11.61 -5.44
C LEU A 201 -11.34 10.95 -5.68
N ARG A 202 -12.33 11.72 -6.17
CA ARG A 202 -13.63 11.18 -6.57
C ARG A 202 -13.50 10.07 -7.62
N ARG A 203 -12.80 10.35 -8.72
CA ARG A 203 -12.59 9.37 -9.80
C ARG A 203 -11.90 8.10 -9.31
N ALA A 204 -10.90 8.24 -8.42
CA ALA A 204 -10.21 7.09 -7.86
C ALA A 204 -11.14 6.19 -7.04
N LEU A 205 -11.97 6.79 -6.18
CA LEU A 205 -12.91 6.04 -5.35
C LEU A 205 -14.02 5.39 -6.17
N ASP A 206 -14.60 6.12 -7.14
CA ASP A 206 -15.63 5.59 -8.03
C ASP A 206 -15.11 4.40 -8.85
N ALA A 207 -13.88 4.48 -9.37
CA ALA A 207 -13.24 3.39 -10.08
C ALA A 207 -12.99 2.18 -9.16
N SER A 208 -12.66 2.42 -7.90
CA SER A 208 -12.49 1.38 -6.88
C SER A 208 -13.83 0.68 -6.58
N PHE A 209 -14.94 1.42 -6.45
CA PHE A 209 -16.26 0.82 -6.25
C PHE A 209 -16.71 -0.02 -7.44
N ASN A 210 -16.54 0.49 -8.66
CA ASN A 210 -16.88 -0.27 -9.87
C ASN A 210 -16.14 -1.60 -9.93
N SER A 211 -14.83 -1.58 -9.66
CA SER A 211 -14.01 -2.80 -9.64
C SER A 211 -14.46 -3.77 -8.55
N ASN A 212 -14.84 -3.25 -7.37
CA ASN A 212 -15.31 -4.08 -6.28
C ASN A 212 -16.68 -4.72 -6.55
N LEU A 213 -17.62 -3.94 -7.08
CA LEU A 213 -18.96 -4.41 -7.44
C LEU A 213 -18.90 -5.50 -8.51
N VAL A 214 -18.05 -5.35 -9.53
CA VAL A 214 -17.81 -6.40 -10.53
C VAL A 214 -17.32 -7.69 -9.86
N GLY A 215 -16.37 -7.57 -8.93
CA GLY A 215 -15.87 -8.71 -8.15
C GLY A 215 -16.97 -9.39 -7.31
N LYS A 216 -17.81 -8.60 -6.64
CA LYS A 216 -18.94 -9.11 -5.84
C LYS A 216 -20.03 -9.76 -6.68
N LEU A 217 -20.37 -9.19 -7.84
CA LEU A 217 -21.34 -9.77 -8.76
C LEU A 217 -20.81 -11.08 -9.37
N ALA A 218 -19.53 -11.14 -9.72
CA ALA A 218 -18.90 -12.38 -10.19
C ALA A 218 -18.94 -13.47 -9.10
N LYS A 219 -18.62 -13.12 -7.85
CA LYS A 219 -18.75 -14.01 -6.69
C LYS A 219 -20.21 -14.45 -6.48
N ALA A 220 -21.15 -13.51 -6.43
CA ALA A 220 -22.57 -13.78 -6.21
C ALA A 220 -23.16 -14.70 -7.29
N ASN A 221 -22.79 -14.50 -8.56
CA ASN A 221 -23.22 -15.38 -9.66
C ASN A 221 -22.55 -16.77 -9.64
N ALA A 222 -21.42 -16.91 -8.92
CA ALA A 222 -20.72 -18.17 -8.75
C ALA A 222 -21.27 -19.02 -7.57
N PHE A 223 -22.06 -18.45 -6.66
CA PHE A 223 -22.67 -19.16 -5.54
C PHE A 223 -24.18 -19.31 -5.74
N TRP A 224 -24.70 -20.54 -5.67
CA TRP A 224 -26.14 -20.81 -5.61
C TRP A 224 -26.43 -21.67 -4.38
N ILE A 225 -27.57 -21.40 -3.72
CA ILE A 225 -28.07 -22.15 -2.56
C ILE A 225 -29.20 -23.06 -3.05
N ASP A 226 -28.98 -24.37 -2.99
CA ASP A 226 -30.02 -25.40 -3.15
C ASP A 226 -30.87 -25.49 -1.86
N ALA A 227 -32.10 -26.02 -1.97
CA ALA A 227 -33.11 -26.18 -0.92
C ALA A 227 -32.64 -26.88 0.39
N PRO A 228 -31.54 -27.66 0.48
CA PRO A 228 -31.00 -28.14 1.75
C PRO A 228 -29.87 -27.26 2.31
N GLY A 229 -29.64 -26.04 1.80
CA GLY A 229 -28.72 -25.07 2.42
C GLY A 229 -27.23 -25.37 2.26
N ARG A 230 -26.83 -26.18 1.27
CA ARG A 230 -25.40 -26.39 0.95
C ARG A 230 -24.88 -25.34 -0.01
N LEU A 231 -23.70 -24.81 0.30
CA LEU A 231 -22.95 -23.87 -0.54
C LEU A 231 -22.28 -24.64 -1.69
N PHE A 232 -22.69 -24.37 -2.93
CA PHE A 232 -22.02 -24.90 -4.12
C PHE A 232 -21.29 -23.77 -4.86
N VAL A 233 -20.05 -24.04 -5.27
CA VAL A 233 -19.24 -23.15 -6.12
C VAL A 233 -19.43 -23.57 -7.57
N LYS A 234 -19.91 -22.67 -8.42
CA LYS A 234 -19.93 -22.88 -9.87
C LYS A 234 -18.48 -22.88 -10.37
N PRO A 235 -18.00 -23.92 -11.06
CA PRO A 235 -16.72 -23.87 -11.75
C PRO A 235 -16.77 -22.73 -12.78
N VAL A 236 -15.74 -21.90 -12.80
CA VAL A 236 -15.66 -20.66 -13.60
C VAL A 236 -15.87 -20.92 -15.11
N ASP A 237 -15.66 -22.16 -15.58
CA ASP A 237 -15.73 -22.55 -16.98
C ASP A 237 -16.81 -23.60 -17.32
N CYS A 238 -17.88 -23.73 -16.53
CA CYS A 238 -18.92 -24.72 -16.81
C CYS A 238 -19.92 -24.22 -17.90
N PRO A 239 -20.02 -24.87 -19.08
CA PRO A 239 -20.97 -24.48 -20.12
C PRO A 239 -22.41 -24.57 -19.59
N ALA A 240 -23.25 -23.59 -19.95
CA ALA A 240 -24.65 -23.51 -19.48
C ALA A 240 -25.45 -24.79 -19.76
N GLU A 241 -25.13 -25.51 -20.84
CA GLU A 241 -25.78 -26.77 -21.21
C GLU A 241 -25.51 -27.92 -20.22
N LEU A 242 -24.34 -27.93 -19.56
CA LEU A 242 -23.98 -28.97 -18.58
C LEU A 242 -24.81 -28.82 -17.29
N ILE A 243 -25.17 -27.59 -16.93
CA ILE A 243 -25.97 -27.24 -15.75
C ILE A 243 -27.41 -27.71 -15.92
N VAL A 244 -28.01 -27.45 -17.09
CA VAL A 244 -29.37 -27.91 -17.42
C VAL A 244 -29.47 -29.44 -17.43
N ARG A 245 -28.40 -30.12 -17.89
CA ARG A 245 -28.33 -31.60 -17.92
C ARG A 245 -28.18 -32.24 -16.55
N GLN A 246 -27.56 -31.56 -15.58
CA GLN A 246 -27.45 -32.06 -14.20
C GLN A 246 -28.72 -31.82 -13.39
N LEU A 247 -29.39 -30.67 -13.59
CA LEU A 247 -30.67 -30.37 -12.94
C LEU A 247 -31.81 -31.30 -13.39
N THR A 248 -31.83 -31.70 -14.66
CA THR A 248 -32.85 -32.63 -15.19
C THR A 248 -32.62 -34.09 -14.77
N ARG A 249 -31.39 -34.49 -14.39
CA ARG A 249 -31.09 -35.85 -13.90
C ARG A 249 -31.43 -36.06 -12.42
N GLY A 250 -31.54 -35.00 -11.61
CA GLY A 250 -31.90 -35.09 -10.19
C GLY A 250 -33.40 -35.23 -9.89
N ALA A 251 -34.27 -35.04 -10.89
CA ALA A 251 -35.72 -35.08 -10.72
C ALA A 251 -36.37 -36.43 -11.06
N GLY A 252 -35.58 -37.50 -11.28
CA GLY A 252 -36.04 -38.76 -11.87
C GLY A 252 -35.64 -40.04 -11.14
N SER A 253 -35.46 -40.04 -9.83
CA SER A 253 -35.24 -41.28 -9.07
C SER A 253 -35.86 -41.26 -7.68
N THR A 254 -37.17 -41.49 -7.62
CA THR A 254 -37.79 -42.28 -6.55
C THR A 254 -37.86 -43.73 -7.03
N PRO A 255 -37.51 -44.68 -6.16
CA PRO A 255 -38.57 -45.55 -5.63
C PRO A 255 -38.79 -45.35 -4.14
#